data_AF-A0A319CIL8-F1
#
_entry.id   AF-A0A319CIL8-F1
#
_cell.length_a   1.000
_cell.length_b   1.000
_cell.length_c   1.000
_cell.angle_alpha   90.00
_cell.angle_beta   90.00
_cell.angle_gamma   90.00
#
_symmetry.space_group_name_H-M   'P 1'
#
loop_
_entity.id
_entity.type
_entity.pdbx_description
1 polymer ?
#
loop_
_entity_poly.entity_id
_entity_poly.type
_entity_poly.pdbx_seq_one_letter_code
_entity_poly.pdbx_strand_id
1 'polypeptide(L)' 'MEESADYNELIAQISVNLNNALNTFGASSPQFQNVLNILKDCLREMEAKARKSTSLDPEMLNLAMGFLSLGE' A
#
# COMPACT_ATOMS: atom_id res chain seq x y z
N MET A 1 -14.88 -8.31 11.05
CA MET A 1 -15.17 -7.58 9.80
C MET A 1 -13.99 -6.67 9.60
N GLU A 2 -13.10 -7.06 8.69
CA GLU A 2 -11.94 -6.25 8.33
C GLU A 2 -12.48 -4.99 7.65
N GLU A 3 -12.29 -3.83 8.28
CA GLU A 3 -12.54 -2.53 7.66
C GLU A 3 -11.68 -2.50 6.39
N SER A 4 -12.28 -2.77 5.23
CA SER A 4 -11.65 -2.44 3.97
C SER A 4 -11.65 -0.92 3.89
N ALA A 5 -10.70 -0.29 4.57
CA ALA A 5 -10.44 1.13 4.46
C ALA A 5 -10.45 1.45 2.96
N ASP A 6 -11.31 2.38 2.54
CA ASP A 6 -11.42 2.73 1.13
C ASP A 6 -10.13 3.48 0.76
N TYR A 7 -9.12 2.70 0.40
CA TYR A 7 -7.78 3.19 0.09
C TYR A 7 -7.81 4.24 -1.01
N ASN A 8 -8.81 4.18 -1.90
CA ASN A 8 -9.02 5.19 -2.93
C ASN A 8 -9.43 6.54 -2.33
N GLU A 9 -10.31 6.52 -1.33
CA GLU A 9 -10.71 7.73 -0.60
C GLU A 9 -9.54 8.33 0.18
N LEU A 10 -8.76 7.49 0.88
CA LEU A 10 -7.57 7.95 1.61
C LEU A 10 -6.53 8.56 0.68
N ILE A 11 -6.23 7.92 -0.47
CA ILE A 11 -5.30 8.44 -1.47
C ILE A 11 -5.81 9.76 -2.07
N ALA A 12 -7.11 9.88 -2.34
CA ALA A 12 -7.71 11.11 -2.83
C ALA A 12 -7.54 12.25 -1.82
N GLN A 13 -7.80 12.00 -0.53
CA GLN A 13 -7.62 12.99 0.54
C GLN A 13 -6.15 13.43 0.68
N ILE A 14 -5.21 12.48 0.65
CA ILE A 14 -3.78 12.81 0.72
C ILE A 14 -3.34 13.63 -0.51
N SER A 15 -3.85 13.30 -1.70
CA SER A 15 -3.55 14.03 -2.94
C SER A 15 -4.05 15.48 -2.88
N VAL A 16 -5.28 15.70 -2.38
CA VAL A 16 -5.82 17.05 -2.17
C VAL A 16 -4.98 17.83 -1.17
N ASN A 17 -4.64 17.22 -0.04
CA ASN A 17 -3.82 17.87 1.00
C ASN A 17 -2.42 18.21 0.51
N LEU A 18 -1.79 17.34 -0.29
CA LEU A 18 -0.50 17.60 -0.93
C LEU A 18 -0.58 18.79 -1.89
N ASN A 19 -1.59 18.84 -2.76
CA ASN A 19 -1.78 19.95 -3.68
C ASN A 19 -2.01 21.26 -2.94
N ASN A 20 -2.83 21.23 -1.89
CA ASN A 20 -3.08 22.42 -1.08
C ASN A 20 -1.80 22.88 -0.37
N ALA A 21 -1.06 21.97 0.26
CA ALA A 21 0.20 22.30 0.92
C ALA A 21 1.25 22.82 -0.07
N LEU A 22 1.31 22.25 -1.27
CA LEU A 22 2.20 22.70 -2.34
C LEU A 22 1.87 24.13 -2.77
N ASN A 23 0.59 24.40 -3.03
CA ASN A 23 0.14 25.71 -3.49
C ASN A 23 0.27 26.80 -2.41
N THR A 24 0.10 26.45 -1.13
CA THR A 24 0.17 27.42 -0.03
C THR A 24 1.58 27.65 0.47
N PHE A 25 2.37 26.60 0.66
CA PHE A 25 3.66 26.68 1.34
C PHE A 25 4.86 26.43 0.42
N GLY A 26 4.64 25.83 -0.75
CA GLY A 26 5.69 25.48 -1.70
C GLY A 26 6.37 24.14 -1.40
N ALA A 27 7.05 23.59 -2.41
CA ALA A 27 7.62 22.24 -2.37
C ALA A 27 8.73 22.06 -1.31
N SER A 28 9.45 23.13 -0.96
CA SER A 28 10.51 23.09 0.05
C SER A 28 9.99 23.28 1.48
N SER A 29 8.69 23.49 1.66
CA SER A 29 8.13 23.77 2.98
C SER A 29 8.08 22.53 3.88
N PRO A 30 8.29 22.68 5.19
CA PRO A 30 8.10 21.59 6.15
C PRO A 30 6.69 20.98 6.10
N GLN A 31 5.67 21.80 5.83
CA GLN A 31 4.27 21.37 5.76
C GLN A 31 4.06 20.42 4.58
N PHE A 32 4.50 20.81 3.38
CA PHE A 32 4.43 19.95 2.21
C PHE A 32 5.23 18.66 2.40
N GLN A 33 6.45 18.76 2.94
CA GLN A 33 7.30 17.59 3.19
C GLN A 33 6.68 16.62 4.21
N ASN A 34 6.00 17.13 5.24
CA ASN A 34 5.30 16.28 6.21
C ASN A 34 4.15 15.49 5.55
N VAL A 35 3.29 16.14 4.78
CA VAL A 35 2.20 15.43 4.07
C VAL A 35 2.77 14.42 3.06
N LEU A 36 3.86 14.77 2.37
CA LEU A 36 4.55 13.89 1.43
C LEU A 36 5.13 12.64 2.13
N ASN A 37 5.69 12.79 3.33
CA ASN A 37 6.21 11.66 4.09
C ASN A 37 5.10 10.72 4.57
N ILE A 38 3.97 11.27 5.04
CA ILE A 38 2.78 10.46 5.39
C ILE A 38 2.33 9.62 4.20
N LEU A 39 2.25 10.22 2.99
CA LEU A 39 1.90 9.47 1.77
C LEU A 39 2.88 8.31 1.51
N LYS A 40 4.18 8.58 1.59
CA LYS A 40 5.23 7.58 1.34
C LYS A 40 5.12 6.41 2.32
N ASP A 41 4.87 6.69 3.58
CA ASP A 41 4.75 5.65 4.61
C ASP A 41 3.48 4.82 4.40
N CYS A 42 2.34 5.44 4.06
CA CYS A 42 1.14 4.70 3.68
C CYS A 42 1.38 3.75 2.50
N LEU A 43 2.06 4.22 1.44
CA LEU A 43 2.38 3.38 0.27
C LEU A 43 3.30 2.22 0.63
N ARG A 44 4.29 2.44 1.49
CA ARG A 44 5.18 1.39 2.00
C ARG A 44 4.43 0.34 2.81
N GLU A 45 3.48 0.74 3.65
CA GLU A 45 2.65 -0.19 4.41
C GLU A 45 1.75 -1.03 3.50
N MET A 46 1.16 -0.40 2.48
CA MET A 46 0.35 -1.11 1.47
C MET A 46 1.20 -2.12 0.70
N GLU A 47 2.40 -1.75 0.28
CA GLU A 47 3.33 -2.65 -0.40
C GLU A 47 3.75 -3.82 0.51
N ALA A 48 4.04 -3.54 1.78
CA ALA A 48 4.40 -4.57 2.76
C ALA A 48 3.24 -5.54 3.02
N LYS A 49 2.00 -5.05 3.10
CA LYS A 49 0.80 -5.88 3.20
C LYS A 49 0.59 -6.73 1.95
N ALA A 50 0.75 -6.13 0.76
CA ALA A 50 0.65 -6.86 -0.51
C ALA A 50 1.69 -7.98 -0.62
N ARG A 51 2.95 -7.72 -0.25
CA ARG A 51 3.99 -8.77 -0.24
C ARG A 51 3.67 -9.90 0.74
N LYS A 52 3.11 -9.58 1.92
CA LYS A 52 2.68 -10.60 2.90
C LYS A 52 1.51 -11.44 2.41
N SER A 53 0.57 -10.88 1.65
CA SER A 53 -0.52 -11.65 1.06
C SER A 53 -0.10 -12.47 -0.16
N THR A 54 1.06 -12.16 -0.76
CA THR A 54 1.61 -12.90 -1.91
C THR A 54 2.54 -14.06 -1.48
N SER A 55 2.85 -14.23 -0.19
CA SER A 55 3.51 -15.47 0.25
C SER A 55 2.48 -16.59 0.18
N LEU A 56 2.41 -17.25 -0.97
CA LEU A 56 1.75 -18.54 -1.10
C LEU A 56 2.31 -19.42 0.00
N ASP A 57 1.44 -19.83 0.93
CA ASP A 57 1.81 -20.78 1.98
C ASP A 57 2.47 -21.99 1.30
N PRO A 58 3.73 -22.32 1.62
CA PRO A 58 4.44 -23.43 0.99
C PRO A 58 3.64 -24.74 1.06
N GLU A 59 2.85 -24.94 2.10
CA GLU A 59 1.95 -26.10 2.23
C GLU A 59 0.78 -26.04 1.25
N MET A 60 0.19 -24.86 1.04
CA MET A 60 -0.90 -24.65 0.08
C MET A 60 -0.41 -24.77 -1.37
N LEU A 61 0.81 -24.30 -1.65
CA LEU A 61 1.47 -24.48 -2.95
C LEU A 61 1.81 -25.95 -3.19
N ASN A 62 2.36 -26.66 -2.20
CA ASN A 62 2.65 -28.09 -2.28
C ASN A 62 1.38 -28.91 -2.54
N LEU A 63 0.29 -28.57 -1.84
CA LEU A 63 -1.02 -29.19 -2.05
C LEU A 63 -1.53 -28.95 -3.49
N ALA A 64 -1.43 -27.73 -4.00
CA ALA A 64 -1.84 -27.39 -5.37
C ALA A 64 -0.99 -28.10 -6.44
N MET A 65 0.33 -28.21 -6.23
CA MET A 65 1.22 -28.98 -7.13
C MET A 65 0.87 -30.48 -7.13
N GLY A 66 0.46 -31.03 -5.99
CA GLY A 66 -0.05 -32.40 -5.86
C GLY A 66 -1.34 -32.64 -6.66
N PHE A 67 -2.25 -31.67 -6.69
CA PHE A 67 -3.47 -31.73 -7.52
C PHE A 67 -3.19 -31.66 -9.02
N LEU A 68 -2.13 -30.96 -9.41
CA LEU A 68 -1.72 -30.81 -10.81
C LEU A 68 -0.76 -31.91 -11.29
N SER A 69 -0.38 -32.86 -10.41
CA SER A 69 0.57 -33.94 -10.69
C SER A 69 1.91 -33.45 -11.28
N LEU A 70 2.33 -32.23 -10.94
CA LEU A 70 3.58 -31.62 -11.42
C LEU A 70 4.81 -32.02 -10.58
N GLY A 71 4.74 -33.17 -9.90
CA GLY A 71 5.78 -33.65 -9.01
C GLY A 71 5.96 -35.16 -9.14
N GLU A 72 6.60 -35.57 -10.23
CA GLU A 72 7.47 -36.76 -10.28
C GLU A 72 8.85 -36.33 -10.80
#